data_AF-A0A3Q3SY36-F1
#
_entry.id   AF-A0A3Q3SY36-F1
#
_cell.length_a   1.000
_cell.length_b   1.000
_cell.length_c   1.000
_cell.angle_alpha   90.00
_cell.angle_beta   90.00
_cell.angle_gamma   90.00
#
_symmetry.space_group_name_H-M   'P 1'
#
loop_
_entity.id
_entity.type
_entity.pdbx_description
1 polymer ?
#
loop_
_entity_poly.entity_id
_entity_poly.type
_entity_poly.pdbx_seq_one_letter_code
_entity_poly.pdbx_strand_id
1 'polypeptide(L)'
;MGVKIKELARVIKGEFPDADVSGFVGRTGSFEIVINEQLVFSKLETGGFPYEDDIMNAVQSACDGKPVHKITKSRAPCVIM
;
A
#
# COMPACT_ATOMS: atom_id res chain seq x y z
N MET A 1 -8.85 -7.64 -15.51
CA MET A 1 -7.44 -8.05 -15.30
C MET A 1 -6.88 -7.34 -14.07
N GLY A 2 -7.00 -7.95 -12.89
CA GLY A 2 -6.54 -7.40 -11.61
C GLY A 2 -5.16 -7.93 -11.23
N VAL A 3 -4.13 -7.53 -11.97
CA VAL A 3 -2.77 -8.13 -11.88
C VAL A 3 -1.92 -7.50 -10.78
N LYS A 4 -2.23 -6.28 -10.31
CA LYS A 4 -1.32 -5.48 -9.47
C LYS A 4 -1.13 -5.98 -8.03
N ILE A 5 -2.13 -6.61 -7.42
CA ILE A 5 -2.06 -7.06 -6.01
C ILE A 5 -1.36 -8.42 -5.88
N LYS A 6 -1.59 -9.34 -6.83
CA LYS A 6 -1.06 -10.71 -6.75
C LYS A 6 0.47 -10.74 -6.83
N GLU A 7 1.05 -9.88 -7.67
CA GLU A 7 2.50 -9.79 -7.82
C GLU A 7 3.13 -9.22 -6.55
N LEU A 8 2.54 -8.14 -6.00
CA LEU A 8 3.01 -7.55 -4.75
C LEU A 8 2.89 -8.54 -3.57
N ALA A 9 1.77 -9.26 -3.48
CA ALA A 9 1.57 -10.28 -2.46
C ALA A 9 2.58 -11.44 -2.57
N ARG A 10 2.99 -11.82 -3.79
CA ARG A 10 4.03 -12.83 -4.01
C ARG A 10 5.40 -12.38 -3.50
N VAL A 11 5.79 -11.14 -3.81
CA VAL A 11 7.07 -10.58 -3.34
C VAL A 11 7.09 -10.48 -1.82
N ILE A 12 6.01 -9.94 -1.22
CA ILE A 12 5.90 -9.80 0.23
C ILE A 12 5.88 -11.18 0.91
N LYS A 13 5.16 -12.19 0.39
CA LYS A 13 5.20 -13.55 0.95
C LYS A 13 6.56 -14.23 0.81
N GLY A 14 7.37 -13.85 -0.16
CA GLY A 14 8.73 -14.34 -0.32
C GLY A 14 9.68 -13.79 0.74
N GLU A 15 9.58 -12.49 1.03
CA GLU A 15 10.37 -11.81 2.07
C GLU A 15 9.83 -12.06 3.49
N PHE A 16 8.51 -12.17 3.62
CA PHE A 16 7.77 -12.25 4.88
C PHE A 16 6.72 -13.37 4.81
N PRO A 17 7.11 -14.63 5.07
CA PRO A 17 6.18 -15.76 5.01
C PRO A 17 5.06 -15.70 6.06
N ASP A 18 5.27 -14.98 7.17
CA ASP A 18 4.28 -14.72 8.23
C ASP A 18 3.30 -13.57 7.88
N ALA A 19 3.57 -12.78 6.82
CA ALA A 19 2.72 -11.66 6.46
C ALA A 19 1.49 -12.11 5.63
N ASP A 20 0.28 -11.90 6.17
CA ASP A 20 -0.95 -12.08 5.40
C ASP A 20 -1.22 -10.85 4.51
N VAL A 21 -0.98 -11.02 3.21
CA VAL A 21 -1.28 -9.99 2.21
C VAL A 21 -2.63 -10.29 1.57
N SER A 22 -3.64 -9.57 2.04
CA SER A 22 -4.98 -9.56 1.47
C SER A 22 -5.24 -8.25 0.74
N GLY A 23 -5.57 -8.31 -0.54
CA GLY A 23 -5.88 -7.12 -1.34
C GLY A 23 -7.24 -7.26 -2.00
N PHE A 24 -8.17 -6.36 -1.65
CA PHE A 24 -9.50 -6.31 -2.24
C PHE A 24 -9.56 -5.26 -3.34
N VAL A 25 -10.13 -5.61 -4.49
CA VAL A 25 -10.42 -4.62 -5.54
C VAL A 25 -11.74 -3.95 -5.16
N GLY A 26 -11.65 -2.78 -4.50
CA GLY A 26 -12.80 -1.98 -4.11
C GLY A 26 -13.47 -1.23 -5.26
N ARG A 27 -14.26 -0.20 -4.91
CA ARG A 27 -14.90 0.71 -5.86
C ARG A 27 -13.87 1.31 -6.82
N THR A 28 -14.20 1.35 -8.11
CA THR A 28 -13.35 1.92 -9.17
C THR A 28 -12.83 3.31 -8.76
N GLY A 29 -11.53 3.43 -8.50
CA GLY A 29 -10.88 4.70 -8.18
C GLY A 29 -10.19 4.76 -6.81
N SER A 30 -10.61 3.94 -5.84
CA SER A 30 -10.03 3.92 -4.49
C SER A 30 -8.85 2.95 -4.40
N PHE A 31 -7.83 3.31 -3.64
CA PHE A 31 -6.71 2.44 -3.30
C PHE A 31 -6.27 2.74 -1.87
N GLU A 32 -6.45 1.77 -1.00
CA GLU A 32 -6.20 1.89 0.44
C GLU A 32 -5.28 0.75 0.86
N ILE A 33 -4.29 1.08 1.68
CA ILE A 33 -3.34 0.11 2.21
C ILE A 33 -3.55 0.08 3.72
N VAL A 34 -3.84 -1.11 4.23
CA VAL A 34 -4.01 -1.39 5.65
C VAL A 34 -2.97 -2.42 6.04
N ILE A 35 -2.22 -2.15 7.11
CA ILE A 35 -1.18 -3.04 7.64
C ILE A 35 -1.35 -3.11 9.15
N ASN A 36 -1.39 -4.32 9.73
CA ASN A 36 -1.69 -4.53 11.16
C ASN A 36 -2.95 -3.76 11.62
N GLU A 37 -4.04 -3.86 10.85
CA GLU A 37 -5.32 -3.16 11.12
C GLU A 37 -5.26 -1.63 11.09
N GLN A 38 -4.11 -1.04 10.75
CA GLN A 38 -3.92 0.40 10.65
C GLN A 38 -3.91 0.86 9.18
N LEU A 39 -4.74 1.85 8.84
CA LEU A 39 -4.75 2.48 7.51
C LEU A 39 -3.47 3.31 7.33
N VAL A 40 -2.50 2.76 6.61
CA VAL A 40 -1.20 3.41 6.35
C VAL A 40 -1.23 4.30 5.12
N PHE A 41 -2.12 4.04 4.16
CA PHE A 41 -2.26 4.88 2.97
C PHE A 41 -3.70 4.90 2.46
N SER A 42 -4.14 6.08 2.02
CA SER A 42 -5.37 6.24 1.28
C SER A 42 -5.13 7.13 0.07
N LYS A 43 -5.38 6.57 -1.11
CA LYS A 43 -5.35 7.30 -2.39
C LYS A 43 -6.41 8.40 -2.43
N LEU A 44 -7.53 8.24 -1.72
CA LEU A 44 -8.55 9.28 -1.66
C LEU A 44 -8.07 10.49 -0.85
N GLU A 45 -7.35 10.26 0.24
CA GLU A 45 -6.76 11.36 1.03
C GLU A 45 -5.59 12.02 0.31
N THR A 46 -4.71 11.21 -0.29
CA THR A 46 -3.48 11.71 -0.90
C THR A 46 -3.64 12.11 -2.37
N GLY A 47 -4.77 11.79 -3.02
CA GLY A 47 -5.06 12.13 -4.41
C GLY A 47 -4.21 11.38 -5.46
N GLY A 48 -3.40 10.40 -5.07
CA GLY A 48 -2.44 9.74 -5.96
C GLY A 48 -2.12 8.30 -5.57
N PHE A 49 -1.35 7.60 -6.41
CA PHE A 49 -0.83 6.27 -6.06
C PHE A 49 0.45 6.42 -5.21
N PRO A 50 0.64 5.54 -4.21
CA PRO A 50 1.89 5.49 -3.44
C PRO A 50 3.01 4.89 -4.29
N TYR A 51 4.26 5.16 -3.92
CA TYR A 51 5.42 4.51 -4.52
C TYR A 51 5.61 3.11 -3.95
N GLU A 52 6.15 2.18 -4.75
CA GLU A 52 6.42 0.80 -4.31
C GLU A 52 7.37 0.77 -3.11
N ASP A 53 8.40 1.63 -3.10
CA ASP A 53 9.32 1.80 -1.97
C ASP A 53 8.60 2.15 -0.66
N ASP A 54 7.63 3.08 -0.70
CA ASP A 54 6.85 3.46 0.49
C ASP A 54 6.03 2.27 1.01
N ILE A 55 5.45 1.46 0.10
CA ILE A 55 4.69 0.26 0.47
C ILE A 55 5.62 -0.78 1.11
N MET A 56 6.79 -1.04 0.50
CA MET A 56 7.77 -1.98 1.05
C MET A 56 8.26 -1.53 2.43
N ASN A 57 8.55 -0.25 2.60
CA ASN A 57 9.03 0.29 3.87
C ASN A 57 7.97 0.17 4.99
N ALA A 58 6.70 0.42 4.64
CA ALA A 58 5.59 0.25 5.58
C ALA A 58 5.38 -1.23 5.94
N VAL A 59 5.41 -2.13 4.97
CA VAL A 59 5.31 -3.59 5.22
C VAL A 59 6.46 -4.07 6.09
N GLN A 60 7.69 -3.63 5.81
CA GLN A 60 8.86 -4.04 6.59
C GLN A 60 8.83 -3.50 8.02
N SER A 61 8.42 -2.24 8.20
CA SER A 61 8.24 -1.66 9.55
C SER A 61 7.17 -2.41 10.35
N ALA A 62 6.06 -2.77 9.71
CA ALA A 62 5.01 -3.57 10.33
C ALA A 62 5.48 -4.98 10.70
N CYS A 63 6.27 -5.62 9.85
CA CYS A 63 6.83 -6.93 10.14
C CYS A 63 7.83 -6.90 11.29
N ASP A 64 8.60 -5.82 11.42
CA ASP A 64 9.53 -5.60 12.53
C ASP A 64 8.82 -5.28 13.86
N GLY A 65 7.48 -5.12 13.83
CA GLY A 65 6.68 -4.71 14.99
C GLY A 65 6.81 -3.22 15.33
N LYS A 66 7.38 -2.42 14.41
CA LYS A 66 7.49 -0.96 14.55
C LYS A 66 6.18 -0.28 14.16
N PRO A 67 5.90 0.91 14.73
CA PRO A 67 4.75 1.70 14.33
C PRO A 67 4.87 2.09 12.85
N VAL A 68 3.95 1.59 12.02
CA VAL A 68 3.85 1.99 10.63
C VAL A 68 3.36 3.44 10.55
N HIS A 69 4.12 4.26 9.84
CA HIS A 69 3.74 5.65 9.59
C HIS A 69 2.87 5.78 8.36
N LYS A 70 1.92 6.73 8.42
CA LYS A 70 1.01 7.00 7.33
C LYS A 70 1.80 7.59 6.16
N ILE A 71 1.75 6.93 5.02
CA ILE A 71 2.37 7.40 3.79
C ILE A 71 1.53 8.60 3.31
N THR A 72 2.11 9.79 3.34
CA THR A 72 1.49 11.03 2.84
C THR A 72 2.05 11.43 1.48
N LYS A 73 3.14 10.79 1.04
CA LYS A 73 3.70 10.97 -0.30
C LYS A 73 2.81 10.28 -1.34
N SER A 74 2.27 11.08 -2.25
CA SER A 74 1.59 10.60 -3.43
C SER A 74 2.03 11.41 -4.64
N ARG A 75 1.89 10.82 -5.82
CA ARG A 75 2.00 11.59 -7.07
C ARG A 75 0.76 12.45 -7.17
N ALA A 76 0.90 13.76 -6.95
CA ALA A 76 -0.18 14.70 -7.18
C ALA A 76 -0.67 14.56 -8.63
N PRO A 77 -2.00 14.63 -8.88
CA PRO A 77 -2.48 14.77 -10.23
C PRO A 77 -1.94 16.12 -10.74
N CYS A 78 -1.02 16.10 -11.69
CA CYS A 78 -0.63 17.28 -12.43
C CYS A 78 -1.88 17.82 -13.13
N VAL A 79 -2.56 18.77 -12.48
CA VAL A 79 -3.55 19.62 -13.14
C VAL A 79 -2.77 20.66 -13.92
N ILE A 80 -2.86 20.58 -15.25
CA ILE A 80 -2.60 21.72 -16.12
C ILE A 80 -3.86 22.59 -15.96
N MET A 81 -3.70 23.78 -15.36
CA MET A 81 -4.74 24.81 -15.30
C MET A 81 -4.91 25.48 -16.67
#